data_AF-A0A1C6S908-F1
#
_entry.id   AF-A0A1C6S908-F1
#
_cell.length_a   1.000
_cell.length_b   1.000
_cell.length_c   1.000
_cell.angle_alpha   90.00
_cell.angle_beta   90.00
_cell.angle_gamma   90.00
#
_symmetry.space_group_name_H-M   'P 1'
#
loop_
_entity.id
_entity.type
_entity.pdbx_description
1 polymer ?
#
loop_
_entity_poly.entity_id
_entity_poly.type
_entity_poly.pdbx_seq_one_letter_code
_entity_poly.pdbx_strand_id
1 'polypeptide(L)'
;MRARLNLALQARNLVQALLNAGEVFEQSTDEQRQVLLPQQNMAPPDVDVWAGVVPLVLVTSFYRPLGDREQPRVAGPGQIWWIDPDTPEAFLETLHQVRWLDVIHMAAASDPGSRYRNLGPNGAAGYWWRPCGAGAGT
;
A
#
# COMPACT_ATOMS: atom_id res chain seq x y z
N MET A 1 -3.12 -17.04 -1.99
CA MET A 1 -3.86 -16.09 -1.13
C MET A 1 -3.07 -15.67 0.11
N ARG A 2 -2.78 -16.58 1.05
CA ARG A 2 -2.11 -16.26 2.33
C ARG A 2 -0.80 -15.44 2.22
N ALA A 3 0.06 -15.74 1.24
CA ALA A 3 1.28 -14.97 1.01
C ALA A 3 1.01 -13.51 0.59
N ARG A 4 0.00 -13.27 -0.26
CA ARG A 4 -0.40 -11.92 -0.70
C ARG A 4 -1.01 -11.12 0.46
N LEU A 5 -1.86 -11.76 1.27
CA LEU A 5 -2.41 -11.13 2.47
C LEU A 5 -1.32 -10.73 3.47
N ASN A 6 -0.33 -11.61 3.73
CA ASN A 6 0.80 -11.28 4.60
C ASN A 6 1.60 -10.08 4.07
N LEU A 7 1.87 -10.06 2.77
CA LEU A 7 2.56 -8.94 2.14
C LEU A 7 1.71 -7.66 2.16
N ALA A 8 0.39 -7.75 1.97
CA ALA A 8 -0.52 -6.62 2.09
C ALA A 8 -0.53 -6.01 3.50
N LEU A 9 -0.45 -6.85 4.54
CA LEU A 9 -0.34 -6.37 5.93
C LEU A 9 0.99 -5.66 6.20
N GLN A 10 2.10 -6.21 5.70
CA GLN A 10 3.40 -5.53 5.73
C GLN A 10 3.33 -4.20 4.95
N ALA A 11 2.68 -4.24 3.78
CA ALA A 11 2.47 -3.09 2.91
C ALA A 11 1.75 -1.94 3.62
N ARG A 12 0.63 -2.30 4.23
CA ARG A 12 -0.21 -1.42 5.02
C ARG A 12 0.58 -0.78 6.17
N ASN A 13 1.35 -1.56 6.92
CA ASN A 13 2.07 -1.06 8.09
C ASN A 13 3.17 -0.05 7.74
N LEU A 14 3.99 -0.33 6.70
CA LEU A 14 5.07 0.59 6.35
C LEU A 14 4.57 1.83 5.59
N VAL A 15 3.56 1.75 4.71
CA VAL A 15 2.98 2.98 4.10
C VAL A 15 2.34 3.84 5.17
N GLN A 16 1.57 3.27 6.11
CA GLN A 16 0.99 4.04 7.20
C GLN A 16 2.08 4.73 8.04
N ALA A 17 3.17 4.02 8.37
CA ALA A 17 4.28 4.60 9.12
C ALA A 17 4.95 5.78 8.36
N LEU A 18 5.13 5.65 7.05
CA LEU A 18 5.68 6.74 6.22
C LEU A 18 4.74 7.95 6.16
N LEU A 19 3.43 7.74 6.03
CA LEU A 19 2.44 8.81 6.07
C LEU A 19 2.43 9.52 7.43
N ASN A 20 2.52 8.76 8.52
CA ASN A 20 2.57 9.30 9.87
C ASN A 20 3.88 10.04 10.19
N ALA A 21 4.95 9.80 9.44
CA ALA A 21 6.20 10.54 9.58
C ALA A 21 6.16 11.92 8.90
N GLY A 22 5.11 12.23 8.13
CA GLY A 22 4.92 13.52 7.48
C GLY A 22 4.38 14.60 8.41
N GLU A 23 4.61 15.88 8.05
CA GLU A 23 4.23 17.05 8.86
C GLU A 23 2.73 17.15 9.17
N VAL A 24 1.87 16.59 8.31
CA VAL A 24 0.42 16.57 8.50
C VAL A 24 -0.02 15.69 9.67
N PHE A 25 0.82 14.75 10.12
CA PHE A 25 0.50 13.90 11.27
C PHE A 25 0.36 14.70 12.57
N GLU A 26 1.14 15.77 12.73
CA GLU A 26 1.08 16.65 13.90
C GLU A 26 -0.29 17.32 14.08
N GLN A 27 -1.06 17.46 13.00
CA GLN A 27 -2.42 18.02 13.03
C GLN A 27 -3.49 17.01 13.42
N SER A 28 -3.13 15.73 13.59
CA SER A 28 -4.07 14.69 14.01
C SER A 28 -4.46 14.84 15.48
N THR A 29 -5.72 14.57 15.79
CA THR A 29 -6.20 14.42 17.18
C THR A 29 -5.61 13.18 17.84
N ASP A 30 -5.64 13.10 19.16
CA ASP A 30 -5.11 11.94 19.88
C ASP A 30 -5.86 10.65 19.52
N GLU A 31 -7.17 10.72 19.30
CA GLU A 31 -8.00 9.61 18.84
C GLU A 31 -7.58 9.15 17.44
N GLN A 32 -7.30 10.08 16.53
CA GLN A 32 -6.79 9.76 15.19
C GLN A 32 -5.39 9.14 15.26
N ARG A 33 -4.51 9.66 16.12
CA ARG A 33 -3.16 9.10 16.31
C ARG A 33 -3.20 7.67 16.83
N GLN A 34 -4.13 7.34 17.71
CA GLN A 34 -4.32 5.96 18.19
C GLN A 34 -4.71 4.99 17.07
N VAL A 35 -5.50 5.45 16.10
CA VAL A 35 -5.87 4.67 14.90
C VAL A 35 -4.68 4.56 13.94
N LEU A 36 -3.96 5.65 13.72
CA LEU A 36 -2.88 5.76 12.74
C LEU A 36 -1.62 5.00 13.16
N LEU A 37 -1.31 4.94 14.45
CA LEU A 37 -0.15 4.23 14.98
C LEU A 37 -0.51 2.75 15.18
N PRO A 38 -0.13 1.86 14.25
CA PRO A 38 -0.54 0.47 14.37
C PRO A 38 0.17 -0.17 15.56
N GLN A 39 -0.59 -0.75 16.47
CA GLN A 39 -0.04 -1.63 17.48
C GLN A 39 0.48 -2.89 16.77
N GLN A 40 1.79 -3.15 16.89
CA GLN A 40 2.43 -4.30 16.25
C GLN A 40 1.68 -5.59 16.62
N ASN A 41 1.38 -6.43 15.62
CA ASN A 41 0.67 -7.71 15.77
C ASN A 41 -0.79 -7.63 16.25
N MET A 42 -1.43 -6.45 16.26
CA MET A 42 -2.87 -6.35 16.48
C MET A 42 -3.66 -6.24 15.17
N ALA A 43 -4.90 -6.72 15.22
CA ALA A 43 -5.86 -6.51 14.15
C ALA A 43 -6.05 -5.01 13.90
N PRO A 44 -6.38 -4.57 12.66
CA PRO A 44 -6.61 -3.17 12.37
C PRO A 44 -7.63 -2.55 13.36
N PRO A 45 -7.48 -1.27 13.74
CA PRO A 45 -8.47 -0.60 14.58
C PRO A 45 -9.85 -0.64 13.89
N ASP A 46 -10.90 -0.80 14.70
CA ASP A 46 -12.27 -0.74 14.21
C ASP A 46 -12.67 0.73 14.09
N VAL A 47 -13.01 1.16 12.88
CA VAL A 47 -13.24 2.57 12.54
C VAL A 47 -14.51 2.63 11.71
N ASP A 48 -15.56 3.25 12.23
CA ASP A 48 -16.81 3.44 11.50
C ASP A 48 -16.75 4.61 10.52
N VAL A 49 -16.02 5.67 10.90
CA VAL A 49 -15.87 6.90 10.12
C VAL A 49 -14.43 7.40 10.23
N TRP A 50 -13.77 7.61 9.11
CA TRP A 50 -12.45 8.23 9.04
C TRP A 50 -12.55 9.69 8.59
N ALA A 51 -12.12 10.60 9.47
CA ALA A 51 -12.06 12.04 9.22
C ALA A 51 -10.67 12.65 9.46
N GLY A 52 -9.62 11.80 9.56
CA GLY A 52 -8.26 12.24 9.82
C GLY A 52 -7.60 12.87 8.61
N VAL A 53 -6.70 13.83 8.86
CA VAL A 53 -5.93 14.53 7.83
C VAL A 53 -4.86 13.65 7.17
N VAL A 54 -4.44 12.59 7.85
CA VAL A 54 -3.57 11.56 7.29
C VAL A 54 -4.42 10.46 6.65
N PRO A 55 -4.08 9.99 5.44
CA PRO A 55 -4.78 8.85 4.85
C PRO A 55 -4.67 7.60 5.73
N LEU A 56 -5.80 6.89 5.89
CA LEU A 56 -5.86 5.61 6.59
C LEU A 56 -5.65 4.47 5.59
N VAL A 57 -4.64 3.65 5.81
CA VAL A 57 -4.31 2.52 4.94
C VAL A 57 -4.93 1.23 5.46
N LEU A 58 -5.77 0.59 4.64
CA LEU A 58 -6.55 -0.59 5.00
C LEU A 58 -6.39 -1.71 3.97
N VAL A 59 -6.67 -2.95 4.39
CA VAL A 59 -6.63 -4.14 3.53
C VAL A 59 -8.05 -4.65 3.33
N THR A 60 -8.48 -4.81 2.08
CA THR A 60 -9.87 -5.15 1.71
C THR A 60 -10.37 -6.45 2.33
N SER A 61 -9.48 -7.44 2.52
CA SER A 61 -9.84 -8.78 3.03
C SER A 61 -10.42 -8.81 4.45
N PHE A 62 -10.29 -7.73 5.24
CA PHE A 62 -10.90 -7.64 6.56
C PHE A 62 -12.31 -7.04 6.54
N TYR A 63 -12.76 -6.52 5.40
CA TYR A 63 -14.00 -5.77 5.27
C TYR A 63 -14.95 -6.43 4.28
N ARG A 64 -16.25 -6.26 4.50
CA ARG A 64 -17.29 -6.79 3.62
C ARG A 64 -17.10 -6.27 2.19
N PRO A 65 -17.36 -7.12 1.16
CA PRO A 65 -17.96 -8.46 1.26
C PRO A 65 -16.97 -9.60 1.57
N LEU A 66 -15.66 -9.34 1.65
CA LEU A 66 -14.64 -10.38 1.78
C LEU A 66 -14.36 -10.78 3.24
N GLY A 67 -14.43 -9.81 4.15
CA GLY A 67 -14.30 -9.99 5.59
C GLY A 67 -15.60 -9.77 6.35
N ASP A 68 -15.49 -9.71 7.68
CA ASP A 68 -16.63 -9.60 8.60
C ASP A 68 -16.94 -8.15 9.04
N ARG A 69 -16.01 -7.22 8.83
CA ARG A 69 -16.14 -5.82 9.26
C ARG A 69 -16.85 -4.94 8.23
N GLU A 70 -17.52 -3.89 8.72
CA GLU A 70 -18.07 -2.85 7.86
C GLU A 70 -16.97 -1.92 7.36
N GLN A 71 -17.04 -1.50 6.10
CA GLN A 71 -16.08 -0.53 5.56
C GLN A 71 -16.29 0.84 6.23
N PRO A 72 -15.21 1.51 6.69
CA PRO A 72 -15.33 2.84 7.26
C PRO A 72 -15.86 3.81 6.21
N ARG A 73 -16.71 4.73 6.64
CA ARG A 73 -17.10 5.87 5.81
C ARG A 73 -16.03 6.95 5.88
N VAL A 74 -15.90 7.74 4.82
CA VAL A 74 -15.01 8.90 4.81
C VAL A 74 -15.81 10.15 5.14
N ALA A 75 -15.25 11.04 5.98
CA ALA A 75 -15.83 12.34 6.29
C ALA A 75 -14.77 13.45 6.30
N GLY A 76 -15.17 14.68 5.99
CA GLY A 76 -14.28 15.85 6.03
C GLY A 76 -13.03 15.67 5.15
N PRO A 77 -11.80 15.95 5.66
CA PRO A 77 -10.56 15.76 4.91
C PRO A 77 -10.09 14.30 4.83
N GLY A 78 -10.86 13.38 5.42
CA GLY A 78 -10.52 11.96 5.49
C GLY A 78 -10.22 11.35 4.12
N GLN A 79 -9.26 10.44 4.09
CA GLN A 79 -8.97 9.60 2.94
C GLN A 79 -8.68 8.18 3.40
N ILE A 80 -9.16 7.20 2.66
CA ILE A 80 -8.84 5.78 2.89
C ILE A 80 -8.15 5.24 1.66
N TRP A 81 -6.98 4.64 1.87
CA TRP A 81 -6.18 4.00 0.84
C TRP A 81 -6.27 2.48 1.01
N TRP A 82 -6.82 1.82 0.00
CA TRP A 82 -7.09 0.38 0.05
C TRP A 82 -5.96 -0.41 -0.60
N ILE A 83 -5.59 -1.52 0.04
CA ILE A 83 -4.73 -2.56 -0.52
C ILE A 83 -5.59 -3.81 -0.72
N ASP A 84 -5.66 -4.29 -1.95
CA ASP A 84 -6.52 -5.42 -2.31
C ASP A 84 -5.70 -6.66 -2.69
N PRO A 85 -5.57 -7.66 -1.79
CA PRO A 85 -4.81 -8.87 -2.09
C PRO A 85 -5.64 -9.97 -2.77
N ASP A 86 -6.87 -9.72 -3.25
CA ASP A 86 -7.76 -10.77 -3.78
C ASP A 86 -7.23 -11.41 -5.06
N THR A 87 -6.91 -10.60 -6.07
CA THR A 87 -6.26 -11.02 -7.32
C THR A 87 -4.83 -10.45 -7.43
N PRO A 88 -3.90 -11.13 -8.13
CA PRO A 88 -2.54 -10.59 -8.32
C PRO A 88 -2.54 -9.20 -8.96
N GLU A 89 -3.44 -8.98 -9.92
CA GLU A 89 -3.59 -7.74 -10.67
C GLU A 89 -4.06 -6.60 -9.75
N ALA A 90 -5.17 -6.79 -9.02
CA ALA A 90 -5.67 -5.80 -8.07
C ALA A 90 -4.64 -5.49 -6.97
N PHE A 91 -3.88 -6.50 -6.57
CA PHE A 91 -2.83 -6.32 -5.57
C PHE A 91 -1.70 -5.44 -6.05
N LEU A 92 -1.18 -5.69 -7.25
CA LEU A 92 -0.12 -4.86 -7.83
C LEU A 92 -0.60 -3.43 -8.11
N GLU A 93 -1.84 -3.28 -8.60
CA GLU A 93 -2.45 -1.98 -8.87
C GLU A 93 -2.60 -1.18 -7.57
N THR A 94 -3.17 -1.77 -6.53
CA THR A 94 -3.36 -1.08 -5.24
C THR A 94 -2.04 -0.80 -4.53
N LEU A 95 -1.04 -1.69 -4.61
CA LEU A 95 0.32 -1.39 -4.12
C LEU A 95 0.95 -0.18 -4.83
N HIS A 96 0.66 0.00 -6.12
CA HIS A 96 1.10 1.17 -6.85
C HIS A 96 0.37 2.45 -6.42
N GLN A 97 -0.95 2.38 -6.30
CA GLN A 97 -1.79 3.51 -5.87
C GLN A 97 -1.37 4.04 -4.49
N VAL A 98 -1.05 3.16 -3.54
CA VAL A 98 -0.58 3.53 -2.20
C VAL A 98 0.91 3.87 -2.13
N ARG A 99 1.59 3.96 -3.28
CA ARG A 99 3.02 4.30 -3.40
C ARG A 99 3.97 3.33 -2.68
N TRP A 100 3.53 2.10 -2.43
CA TRP A 100 4.43 1.05 -1.96
C TRP A 100 5.40 0.60 -3.06
N LEU A 101 4.93 0.67 -4.30
CA LEU A 101 5.66 0.22 -5.47
C LEU A 101 5.46 1.19 -6.63
N ASP A 102 6.53 1.48 -7.36
CA ASP A 102 6.44 2.22 -8.62
C ASP A 102 6.41 1.25 -9.81
N VAL A 103 5.36 1.36 -10.63
CA VAL A 103 5.28 0.67 -11.92
C VAL A 103 5.74 1.64 -12.99
N ILE A 104 6.91 1.38 -13.57
CA ILE A 104 7.45 2.18 -14.67
C ILE A 104 7.24 1.40 -15.96
N HIS A 105 6.39 1.93 -16.84
CA HIS A 105 6.24 1.39 -18.18
C HIS A 105 7.47 1.80 -19.02
N MET A 106 8.44 0.90 -19.14
CA MET A 106 9.58 1.13 -20.03
C MET A 106 9.17 0.79 -21.47
N ALA A 107 9.30 1.76 -22.37
CA ALA A 107 9.19 1.49 -23.81
C ALA A 107 10.19 0.37 -24.18
N ALA A 108 9.78 -0.54 -25.07
CA ALA A 108 10.50 -1.78 -25.41
C ALA A 108 11.88 -1.60 -26.10
N ALA A 109 12.53 -0.46 -25.93
CA ALA A 109 13.89 -0.22 -26.41
C ALA A 109 14.90 -0.90 -25.47
N SER A 110 15.19 -2.16 -25.79
CA SER A 110 16.49 -2.84 -25.70
C SER A 110 17.55 -2.11 -24.86
N ASP A 111 17.58 -2.33 -23.55
CA ASP A 111 18.74 -2.01 -22.71
C ASP A 111 19.65 -3.25 -22.62
N PRO A 112 20.74 -3.33 -23.39
CA PRO A 112 21.62 -4.50 -23.43
C PRO A 112 22.46 -4.69 -22.15
N GLY A 113 22.44 -3.73 -21.21
CA GLY A 113 23.27 -3.75 -20.00
C GLY A 113 22.56 -4.22 -18.72
N SER A 114 21.26 -4.55 -18.76
CA SER A 114 20.51 -4.88 -17.54
C SER A 114 20.90 -6.25 -16.96
N ARG A 115 21.42 -6.22 -15.73
CA ARG A 115 21.74 -7.36 -14.86
C ARG A 115 20.52 -8.23 -14.46
N TYR A 116 19.32 -7.86 -14.89
CA TYR A 116 18.07 -8.58 -14.61
C TYR A 116 17.53 -9.33 -15.85
N ARG A 117 18.39 -9.61 -16.84
CA ARG A 117 18.03 -10.36 -18.05
C ARG A 117 17.41 -11.73 -17.72
N ASN A 118 16.20 -11.93 -18.22
CA ASN A 118 15.52 -13.22 -18.47
C ASN A 118 15.19 -14.09 -17.25
N LEU A 119 13.94 -14.00 -16.77
CA LEU A 119 13.28 -15.10 -16.05
C LEU A 119 12.64 -16.12 -17.01
N GLY A 120 13.42 -16.55 -18.01
CA GLY A 120 13.07 -17.67 -18.90
C GLY A 120 11.89 -17.44 -19.86
N PRO A 121 11.50 -18.48 -20.61
CA PRO A 121 10.47 -18.41 -21.67
C PRO A 121 9.04 -18.13 -21.16
N ASN A 122 8.85 -18.05 -19.84
CA ASN A 122 7.57 -17.70 -19.19
C ASN A 122 7.58 -16.29 -18.56
N GLY A 123 8.66 -15.51 -18.75
CA GLY A 123 8.68 -14.11 -18.35
C GLY A 123 7.72 -13.32 -19.25
N ALA A 124 6.54 -12.97 -18.72
CA ALA A 124 5.57 -12.15 -19.42
C ALA A 124 6.25 -10.89 -19.97
N ALA A 125 6.18 -10.73 -21.28
CA ALA A 125 6.79 -9.63 -22.00
C ALA A 125 6.40 -8.27 -21.38
N GLY A 126 7.40 -7.47 -21.00
CA GLY A 126 7.25 -6.01 -20.91
C GLY A 126 7.23 -5.37 -19.52
N TYR A 127 7.19 -6.12 -18.42
CA TYR A 127 7.15 -5.53 -17.08
C TYR A 127 8.42 -5.82 -16.28
N TRP A 128 9.04 -4.76 -15.76
CA TRP A 128 10.24 -4.83 -14.91
C TRP A 128 9.99 -4.11 -13.59
N TRP A 129 10.51 -4.66 -12.49
CA TRP A 129 10.39 -4.07 -11.16
C TRP A 129 11.71 -3.43 -10.75
N ARG A 130 11.68 -2.18 -10.27
CA ARG A 130 12.79 -1.55 -9.55
C ARG A 130 12.38 -1.31 -8.10
N PRO A 131 13.19 -1.70 -7.10
CA PRO A 131 13.04 -1.15 -5.76
C PRO A 131 13.26 0.37 -5.84
N CYS A 132 12.42 1.16 -5.17
CA CYS A 132 12.62 2.60 -5.06
C CYS A 132 13.98 2.83 -4.39
N GLY A 133 14.93 3.43 -5.12
CA GLY A 133 16.17 3.90 -4.51
C GLY A 133 15.86 5.11 -3.64
N ALA A 134 16.24 5.08 -2.37
CA ALA A 134 16.39 6.31 -1.61
C ALA A 134 17.31 7.23 -2.41
N GLY A 135 16.85 8.45 -2.71
CA GLY A 135 17.56 9.40 -3.55
C GLY A 135 19.03 9.51 -3.16
N ALA A 136 19.90 8.99 -4.01
CA ALA A 136 21.32 9.28 -3.99
C ALA A 136 21.58 10.22 -5.17
N GLY A 137 21.96 11.45 -4.85
CA GLY A 137 22.29 12.53 -5.78
C GLY A 137 21.54 13.78 -5.36
N THR A 138 22.19 14.83 -4.86
CA THR A 138 23.47 15.39 -5.32
C THR A 138 24.63 15.26 -4.36
#